data_AF-A0A4R7GFQ0-F1
#
_entry.id   AF-A0A4R7GFQ0-F1
#
_cell.length_a   1.000
_cell.length_b   1.000
_cell.length_c   1.000
_cell.angle_alpha   90.00
_cell.angle_beta   90.00
_cell.angle_gamma   90.00
#
_symmetry.space_group_name_H-M   'P 1'
#
loop_
_entity.id
_entity.type
_entity.pdbx_description
1 polymer ?
#
loop_
_entity_poly.entity_id
_entity_poly.type
_entity_poly.pdbx_seq_one_letter_code
_entity_poly.pdbx_strand_id
1 'polypeptide(L)'
;MLRTKNLSCVKGFLFLPDRSYREVTDMPVILRFKNYRFFFYSNEGNPLEPHHIHVRSGQKEAKLWLSPVTLCRQTGFSSREVREIITLTNVYQTLFQGAWNEYFA
;
A
#
# COMPACT_ATOMS: atom_id res chain seq x y z
N MET A 1 -25.92 16.38 14.89
CA MET A 1 -25.40 15.00 14.80
C MET A 1 -25.01 14.73 13.35
N LEU A 2 -23.82 15.16 12.93
CA LEU A 2 -23.45 15.13 11.50
C LEU A 2 -22.81 13.78 11.15
N ARG A 3 -23.56 13.01 10.36
CA ARG A 3 -23.09 11.89 9.53
C ARG A 3 -22.86 12.42 8.11
N THR A 4 -21.65 12.30 7.59
CA THR A 4 -21.31 12.34 6.14
C THR A 4 -19.98 11.59 5.99
N LYS A 5 -19.96 10.28 5.70
CA LYS A 5 -19.99 9.60 4.38
C LYS A 5 -19.04 10.17 3.32
N ASN A 6 -18.26 9.24 2.77
CA ASN A 6 -17.59 9.22 1.45
C ASN A 6 -16.17 9.81 1.35
N LEU A 7 -15.18 9.00 1.75
CA LEU A 7 -13.87 8.98 1.08
C LEU A 7 -13.98 7.96 -0.05
N SER A 8 -14.33 8.43 -1.25
CA SER A 8 -14.36 7.59 -2.44
C SER A 8 -12.93 7.23 -2.84
N CYS A 9 -12.54 6.00 -2.55
CA CYS A 9 -11.37 5.32 -3.09
C CYS A 9 -11.58 5.08 -4.59
N VAL A 10 -11.30 6.09 -5.41
CA VAL A 10 -11.27 5.94 -6.87
C VAL A 10 -9.90 6.34 -7.37
N LYS A 11 -9.14 5.36 -7.86
CA LYS A 11 -8.30 5.55 -9.04
C LYS A 11 -8.04 4.22 -9.73
N GLY A 12 -8.10 4.31 -11.06
CA GLY A 12 -8.30 3.22 -11.99
C GLY A 12 -7.16 2.22 -12.02
N PHE A 13 -7.57 0.95 -12.02
CA PHE A 13 -6.76 -0.16 -12.46
C PHE A 13 -6.68 -0.10 -14.00
N LEU A 14 -5.54 0.30 -14.57
CA LEU A 14 -5.26 -0.08 -15.95
C LEU A 14 -4.56 -1.44 -15.93
N PHE A 15 -5.34 -2.47 -16.22
CA PHE A 15 -4.87 -3.82 -16.48
C PHE A 15 -4.35 -3.83 -17.93
N LEU A 16 -3.03 -3.91 -18.13
CA LEU A 16 -2.45 -4.17 -19.44
C LEU A 16 -1.83 -5.58 -19.42
N PRO A 17 -2.27 -6.50 -20.30
CA PRO A 17 -1.67 -7.81 -20.42
C PRO A 17 -0.49 -7.81 -21.40
N ASP A 18 0.52 -8.58 -21.02
CA ASP A 18 1.65 -9.10 -21.83
C ASP A 18 2.90 -8.22 -22.05
N ARG A 19 4.04 -8.93 -21.91
CA ARG A 19 5.40 -8.71 -22.41
C ARG A 19 6.35 -7.77 -21.65
N SER A 20 7.27 -8.44 -20.95
CA SER A 20 8.65 -8.02 -20.65
C SER A 20 8.81 -6.67 -19.96
N TYR A 21 8.46 -6.59 -18.68
CA TYR A 21 8.88 -5.48 -17.84
C TYR A 21 10.35 -5.70 -17.45
N ARG A 22 11.28 -4.93 -18.04
CA ARG A 22 12.51 -4.55 -17.34
C ARG A 22 12.07 -3.93 -16.02
N GLU A 23 12.72 -4.30 -14.91
CA GLU A 23 12.48 -3.71 -13.59
C GLU A 23 12.77 -2.19 -13.64
N VAL A 24 11.77 -1.38 -14.04
CA VAL A 24 11.81 0.07 -13.86
C VAL A 24 11.42 0.31 -12.40
N THR A 25 12.43 0.57 -11.59
CA THR A 25 12.35 0.79 -10.15
C THR A 25 11.92 2.23 -9.84
N ASP A 26 10.64 2.56 -10.03
CA ASP A 26 10.03 3.78 -9.47
C ASP A 26 9.22 3.46 -8.19
N MET A 27 9.66 2.46 -7.43
CA MET A 27 9.01 2.05 -6.18
C MET A 27 10.06 1.66 -5.13
N PRO A 28 10.36 2.53 -4.16
CA PRO A 28 11.24 2.15 -3.06
C PRO A 28 10.55 1.08 -2.22
N VAL A 29 11.12 -0.13 -2.23
CA VAL A 29 10.67 -1.20 -1.33
C VAL A 29 11.28 -0.96 0.04
N ILE A 30 10.46 -0.59 1.01
CA ILE A 30 10.87 -0.23 2.38
C ILE A 30 11.18 -1.49 3.19
N LEU A 31 10.35 -2.53 3.03
CA LEU A 31 10.51 -3.78 3.77
C LEU A 31 10.20 -4.98 2.88
N ARG A 32 11.05 -6.00 2.98
CA ARG A 32 10.82 -7.33 2.41
C ARG A 32 10.69 -8.32 3.55
N PHE A 33 9.55 -9.01 3.61
CA PHE A 33 9.30 -10.03 4.61
C PHE A 33 8.60 -11.22 3.97
N LYS A 34 9.23 -12.40 4.00
CA LYS A 34 8.78 -13.58 3.23
C LYS A 34 8.57 -13.23 1.75
N ASN A 35 7.37 -13.44 1.21
CA ASN A 35 6.98 -13.07 -0.15
C ASN A 35 6.32 -11.68 -0.24
N TYR A 36 6.21 -10.96 0.87
CA TYR A 36 5.61 -9.62 0.93
C TYR A 36 6.67 -8.55 0.66
N ARG A 37 6.31 -7.61 -0.20
CA ARG A 37 7.06 -6.37 -0.46
C ARG A 37 6.19 -5.20 -0.04
N PHE A 38 6.68 -4.38 0.89
CA PHE A 38 6.04 -3.16 1.37
C PHE A 38 6.66 -1.95 0.66
N PHE A 39 5.84 -1.10 0.05
CA PHE A 39 6.27 0.06 -0.74
C PHE A 39 5.17 1.12 -0.83
N PHE A 40 5.50 2.34 -1.26
CA PHE A 40 4.54 3.35 -1.74
C PHE A 40 4.83 3.66 -3.22
N TYR A 41 3.83 4.18 -3.95
CA TYR A 41 4.06 4.61 -5.33
C TYR A 41 4.80 5.95 -5.31
N SER A 42 5.77 6.19 -6.19
CA SER A 42 6.43 7.50 -6.27
C SER A 42 5.51 8.62 -6.76
N ASN A 43 4.36 8.29 -7.37
CA ASN A 43 3.40 9.23 -7.94
C ASN A 43 2.03 9.17 -7.22
N GLU A 44 1.99 9.56 -5.95
CA GLU A 44 0.78 9.53 -5.08
C GLU A 44 -0.28 10.63 -5.40
N GLY A 45 -0.23 11.22 -6.60
CA GLY A 45 -1.21 12.21 -7.05
C GLY A 45 -1.17 13.56 -6.29
N ASN A 46 -2.06 14.47 -6.68
CA ASN A 46 -2.26 15.78 -6.07
C ASN A 46 -3.76 16.03 -5.89
N PRO A 47 -4.31 16.19 -4.66
CA PRO A 47 -3.60 16.24 -3.37
C PRO A 47 -3.03 14.87 -2.95
N LEU A 48 -1.95 14.91 -2.16
CA LEU A 48 -1.29 13.72 -1.62
C LEU A 48 -2.26 12.98 -0.67
N GLU A 49 -2.33 11.66 -0.81
CA GLU A 49 -3.12 10.84 0.12
C GLU A 49 -2.46 10.75 1.51
N PRO A 50 -3.25 10.45 2.58
CA PRO A 50 -2.70 10.19 3.90
C PRO A 50 -1.68 9.04 3.92
N HIS A 51 -0.86 8.95 4.97
CA HIS A 51 0.15 7.90 5.14
C HIS A 51 -0.42 6.51 4.88
N HIS A 52 0.11 5.82 3.88
CA HIS A 52 -0.31 4.47 3.54
C HIS A 52 0.82 3.64 2.97
N ILE A 53 0.60 2.32 2.93
CA ILE A 53 1.57 1.36 2.41
C ILE A 53 0.86 0.37 1.50
N HIS A 54 1.51 0.05 0.40
CA HIS A 54 1.13 -1.05 -0.49
C HIS A 54 1.93 -2.30 -0.16
N VAL A 55 1.27 -3.44 -0.25
CA VAL A 55 1.86 -4.76 -0.01
C VAL A 55 1.61 -5.64 -1.20
N ARG A 56 2.66 -6.15 -1.85
CA ARG A 56 2.53 -7.04 -3.02
C ARG A 56 3.21 -8.39 -2.76
N SER A 57 2.54 -9.47 -3.18
CA SER A 57 3.07 -10.83 -3.21
C SER A 57 2.58 -11.55 -4.46
N GLY A 58 3.47 -11.80 -5.43
CA GLY A 58 3.08 -12.31 -6.75
C GLY A 58 2.08 -11.37 -7.43
N GLN A 59 0.92 -11.91 -7.82
CA GLN A 59 -0.20 -11.17 -8.42
C GLN A 59 -1.18 -10.58 -7.38
N LYS A 60 -0.87 -10.68 -6.08
CA LYS A 60 -1.70 -10.17 -4.98
C LYS A 60 -1.23 -8.79 -4.55
N GLU A 61 -2.16 -7.91 -4.22
CA GLU A 61 -1.86 -6.57 -3.71
C GLU A 61 -2.84 -6.11 -2.63
N ALA A 62 -2.34 -5.39 -1.64
CA ALA A 62 -3.14 -4.75 -0.59
C ALA A 62 -2.67 -3.31 -0.37
N LYS A 63 -3.59 -2.45 0.05
CA LYS A 63 -3.32 -1.08 0.50
C LYS A 63 -3.81 -0.94 1.94
N LEU A 64 -2.96 -0.42 2.81
CA LEU A 64 -3.26 -0.16 4.21
C LEU A 64 -2.96 1.29 4.56
N TRP A 65 -3.87 1.94 5.29
CA TRP A 65 -3.56 3.21 5.96
C TRP A 65 -2.62 2.96 7.12
N LEU A 66 -1.82 3.97 7.49
CA LEU A 66 -0.89 3.91 8.62
C LEU A 66 -1.36 4.74 9.82
N SER A 67 -2.50 5.43 9.74
CA SER A 67 -3.03 6.23 10.86
C SER A 67 -4.57 6.23 10.89
N PRO A 68 -5.21 5.28 11.61
CA PRO A 68 -4.64 4.06 12.20
C PRO A 68 -4.36 2.96 11.15
N VAL A 69 -3.61 1.93 11.54
CA VAL A 69 -3.33 0.79 10.66
C VAL A 69 -4.61 0.03 10.32
N THR A 70 -5.11 0.25 9.10
CA THR A 70 -6.39 -0.30 8.65
C THR A 70 -6.32 -0.71 7.19
N LEU A 71 -6.98 -1.82 6.85
CA LEU A 71 -7.05 -2.28 5.47
C LEU A 71 -7.99 -1.37 4.67
N CYS A 72 -7.49 -0.79 3.59
CA CYS A 72 -8.28 -0.01 2.65
C CYS A 72 -8.87 -0.92 1.55
N ARG A 73 -8.01 -1.72 0.91
CA ARG A 73 -8.40 -2.68 -0.13
C ARG A 73 -7.39 -3.81 -0.24
N GLN A 74 -7.84 -4.96 -0.71
CA GLN A 74 -6.98 -6.08 -1.05
C GLN A 74 -7.51 -6.83 -2.27
N THR A 75 -6.61 -7.44 -3.02
CA THR A 75 -6.91 -8.30 -4.15
C THR A 75 -6.04 -9.56 -4.07
N GLY A 76 -6.69 -10.72 -4.05
CA GLY A 76 -6.04 -12.04 -4.08
C GLY A 76 -5.49 -12.55 -2.74
N PHE A 77 -5.52 -11.77 -1.66
CA PHE A 77 -5.12 -12.22 -0.33
C PHE A 77 -6.26 -12.92 0.40
N SER A 78 -5.94 -14.03 1.07
CA SER A 78 -6.85 -14.70 2.00
C SER A 78 -6.96 -13.94 3.31
N SER A 79 -8.03 -14.18 4.08
CA SER A 79 -8.21 -13.54 5.40
C SER A 79 -7.07 -13.82 6.38
N ARG A 80 -6.38 -14.95 6.24
CA ARG A 80 -5.18 -15.26 7.05
C ARG A 80 -4.00 -14.37 6.66
N GLU A 81 -3.73 -14.25 5.36
CA GLU A 81 -2.66 -13.38 4.85
C GLU A 81 -2.94 -11.91 5.20
N VAL A 82 -4.19 -11.45 5.06
CA VAL A 82 -4.57 -10.09 5.44
C VAL A 82 -4.28 -9.80 6.91
N ARG A 83 -4.62 -10.73 7.82
CA ARG A 83 -4.30 -10.58 9.24
C ARG A 83 -2.80 -10.50 9.49
N GLU A 84 -2.02 -11.35 8.82
CA GLU A 84 -0.56 -11.32 8.92
C GLU A 84 0.01 -9.99 8.42
N ILE A 85 -0.47 -9.49 7.28
CA ILE A 85 -0.06 -8.20 6.72
C ILE A 85 -0.40 -7.05 7.67
N ILE A 86 -1.60 -7.04 8.27
CA ILE A 86 -1.99 -6.03 9.26
C ILE A 86 -1.08 -6.09 10.48
N THR A 87 -0.79 -7.28 11.00
CA THR A 87 0.13 -7.45 12.14
C THR A 87 1.52 -6.92 11.82
N LEU A 88 2.08 -7.29 10.67
CA LEU A 88 3.39 -6.77 10.23
C LEU A 88 3.35 -5.25 10.06
N THR A 89 2.27 -4.71 9.51
CA THR A 89 2.13 -3.26 9.31
C THR A 89 2.07 -2.51 10.63
N ASN A 90 1.44 -3.08 11.66
CA ASN A 90 1.48 -2.49 13.01
C ASN A 90 2.88 -2.55 13.62
N VAL A 91 3.58 -3.68 13.50
CA VAL A 91 4.95 -3.83 14.03
C VAL A 91 5.91 -2.81 13.42
N TYR A 92 5.80 -2.56 12.11
CA TYR A 92 6.69 -1.65 11.37
C TYR A 92 6.06 -0.27 11.08
N GLN A 93 4.99 0.10 11.79
CA GLN A 93 4.23 1.33 11.50
C GLN A 93 5.10 2.58 11.52
N THR A 94 5.93 2.74 12.55
CA THR A 94 6.83 3.89 12.70
C THR A 94 7.86 3.97 11.58
N LEU A 95 8.40 2.82 11.15
CA LEU A 95 9.34 2.75 10.02
C LEU A 95 8.66 3.23 8.72
N PHE A 96 7.44 2.77 8.46
CA PHE A 96 6.71 3.14 7.24
C PHE A 96 6.30 4.61 7.24
N GLN A 97 5.85 5.15 8.37
CA GLN A 97 5.56 6.57 8.51
C GLN A 97 6.82 7.44 8.33
N GLY A 98 7.95 7.01 8.91
CA GLY A 98 9.24 7.68 8.73
C GLY A 98 9.68 7.73 7.28
N ALA A 99 9.69 6.58 6.60
CA ALA A 99 10.06 6.48 5.19
C ALA A 99 9.11 7.29 4.28
N TRP A 100 7.81 7.33 4.58
CA TRP A 100 6.86 8.17 3.85
C TRP A 100 7.19 9.66 4.02
N ASN A 101 7.45 10.09 5.25
CA ASN A 101 7.81 11.48 5.53
C ASN A 101 9.13 11.86 4.85
N GLU A 102 10.14 11.01 4.89
CA GLU A 102 11.43 11.28 4.22
C GLU A 102 11.28 11.40 2.71
N TYR A 103 10.36 10.66 2.10
CA TYR A 103 10.18 10.64 0.65
C TYR A 103 9.30 11.77 0.12
N PHE A 104 8.23 12.14 0.84
CA PHE A 104 7.24 13.13 0.39
C PHE A 104 7.30 14.48 1.12
N ALA A 105 8.29 14.70 1.99
CA ALA A 105 8.55 15.99 2.64
C ALA A 105 9.03 17.07 1.66
#